data_AF-A0A0D6MD38-F1
#
_entry.id   AF-A0A0D6MD38-F1
#
_cell.length_a   1.000
_cell.length_b   1.000
_cell.length_c   1.000
_cell.angle_alpha   90.00
_cell.angle_beta   90.00
_cell.angle_gamma   90.00
#
_symmetry.space_group_name_H-M   'P 1'
#
loop_
_entity.id
_entity.type
_entity.pdbx_description
1 polymer ?
#
loop_
_entity_poly.entity_id
_entity_poly.type
_entity_poly.pdbx_seq_one_letter_code
_entity_poly.pdbx_strand_id
1 'polypeptide(L)'
;MRMKTSCRRRRIGIGIYEEPHIAVDNQCNNLFNFAHGCVHGRPVDGECECEQEYIGRHCEKKKHCASFRRYRNGSCPSCIPGYYGEYCEEIHCVHGEPSRMETKCECEEPYSGTFCDELSTKRVYSYYNRRVYWLGPLGALSLIPMCALYMGCEYMAKKRRVKRVGEMLDGQNITVDEEVLHHLLTKKVSEV
;
A
#
# COMPACT_ATOMS: atom_id res chain seq x y z
N MET A 1 -10.05 56.28 17.09
CA MET A 1 -11.10 55.30 16.72
C MET A 1 -10.54 53.89 16.88
N ARG A 2 -11.10 53.07 17.76
CA ARG A 2 -10.74 51.64 17.91
C ARG A 2 -11.66 50.81 17.00
N MET A 3 -11.13 50.21 15.94
CA MET A 3 -11.83 49.14 15.22
C MET A 3 -11.45 47.80 15.83
N LYS A 4 -12.43 47.17 16.48
CA LYS A 4 -12.35 45.78 16.95
C LYS A 4 -12.53 44.86 15.74
N THR A 5 -11.51 44.13 15.32
CA THR A 5 -11.67 43.01 14.38
C THR A 5 -11.81 41.72 15.18
N SER A 6 -13.07 41.32 15.39
CA SER A 6 -13.42 40.03 15.97
C SER A 6 -13.23 38.94 14.91
N CYS A 7 -12.22 38.09 15.09
CA CYS A 7 -12.02 36.91 14.26
C CYS A 7 -12.92 35.79 14.79
N ARG A 8 -14.12 35.64 14.21
CA ARG A 8 -15.09 34.62 14.65
C ARG A 8 -14.74 33.28 13.99
N ARG A 9 -14.11 32.37 14.75
CA ARG A 9 -13.92 30.96 14.36
C ARG A 9 -15.28 30.32 14.07
N ARG A 10 -15.56 29.96 12.81
CA ARG A 10 -16.63 29.00 12.49
C ARG A 10 -16.14 27.61 12.89
N ARG A 11 -16.79 27.02 13.89
CA ARG A 11 -16.68 25.59 14.19
C ARG A 11 -17.63 24.87 13.23
N ILE A 12 -17.10 24.21 12.20
CA ILE A 12 -17.85 23.24 11.39
C ILE A 12 -17.43 21.87 11.88
N GLY A 13 -18.41 21.14 12.42
CA GLY A 13 -18.25 19.76 12.81
C GLY A 13 -18.63 18.82 11.66
N ILE A 14 -18.04 17.63 11.76
CA ILE A 14 -18.46 16.33 11.22
C ILE A 14 -18.41 16.15 9.70
N GLY A 15 -17.62 15.17 9.25
CA GLY A 15 -17.87 14.44 8.00
C GLY A 15 -16.75 14.51 6.97
N ILE A 16 -16.03 13.40 6.87
CA ILE A 16 -14.91 13.05 5.99
C ILE A 16 -15.27 13.25 4.51
N TYR A 17 -14.53 14.09 3.77
CA TYR A 17 -14.12 13.95 2.36
C TYR A 17 -13.11 15.09 2.07
N GLU A 18 -11.82 14.77 1.88
CA GLU A 18 -10.76 15.74 1.56
C GLU A 18 -10.59 15.88 0.04
N GLU A 19 -11.06 16.99 -0.52
CA GLU A 19 -10.60 17.56 -1.80
C GLU A 19 -10.24 19.03 -1.57
N PRO A 20 -9.03 19.52 -1.95
CA PRO A 20 -8.60 20.87 -1.65
C PRO A 20 -8.99 21.83 -2.79
N HIS A 21 -10.20 22.36 -2.73
CA HIS A 21 -10.54 23.58 -3.48
C HIS A 21 -10.57 24.78 -2.52
N ILE A 22 -9.41 25.42 -2.34
CA ILE A 22 -9.32 26.70 -1.62
C ILE A 22 -9.53 27.82 -2.64
N ALA A 23 -10.73 28.40 -2.60
CA ALA A 23 -11.03 29.70 -3.21
C ALA A 23 -10.40 30.82 -2.36
N VAL A 24 -9.94 31.84 -3.07
CA VAL A 24 -8.87 32.76 -2.70
C VAL A 24 -9.46 34.13 -2.29
N ASP A 25 -9.26 34.57 -1.04
CA ASP A 25 -9.63 35.92 -0.59
C ASP A 25 -8.45 36.92 -0.76
N ASN A 26 -8.60 37.83 -1.72
CA ASN A 26 -7.57 38.74 -2.25
C ASN A 26 -7.18 39.94 -1.36
N GLN A 27 -7.27 39.82 -0.04
CA GLN A 27 -6.71 40.81 0.91
C GLN A 27 -5.78 40.21 1.97
N CYS A 28 -5.45 38.92 1.87
CA CYS A 28 -4.24 38.32 2.46
C CYS A 28 -3.14 38.03 1.41
N ASN A 29 -3.35 38.46 0.16
CA ASN A 29 -2.54 37.98 -0.98
C ASN A 29 -1.41 38.91 -1.44
N ASN A 30 -1.14 40.01 -0.74
CA ASN A 30 0.09 40.80 -0.96
C ASN A 30 1.32 40.25 -0.19
N LEU A 31 1.21 39.06 0.40
CA LEU A 31 2.32 38.29 1.00
C LEU A 31 2.59 36.96 0.27
N PHE A 32 1.90 36.70 -0.86
CA PHE A 32 1.84 35.37 -1.50
C PHE A 32 2.59 35.25 -2.84
N ASN A 33 3.39 36.25 -3.24
CA ASN A 33 4.15 36.23 -4.52
C ASN A 33 5.63 36.64 -4.35
N PHE A 34 6.35 35.96 -3.46
CA PHE A 34 7.81 35.79 -3.55
C PHE A 34 8.05 34.27 -3.62
N ALA A 35 8.12 33.72 -4.82
CA ALA A 35 8.14 32.29 -5.07
C ALA A 35 9.37 31.63 -4.39
N HIS A 36 9.10 30.65 -3.51
CA HIS A 36 10.07 29.89 -2.68
C HIS A 36 10.88 30.73 -1.67
N GLY A 37 10.23 31.15 -0.58
CA GLY A 37 10.92 31.62 0.61
C GLY A 37 11.81 30.53 1.25
N CYS A 38 12.79 30.97 2.05
CA CYS A 38 13.68 30.06 2.78
C CYS A 38 12.87 29.21 3.79
N VAL A 39 12.98 27.89 3.70
CA VAL A 39 12.23 26.95 4.56
C VAL A 39 12.80 26.96 5.98
N HIS A 40 14.12 26.77 6.09
CA HIS A 40 14.87 26.74 7.35
C HIS A 40 16.01 27.77 7.34
N GLY A 41 15.64 29.04 7.26
CA GLY A 41 16.59 30.13 7.19
C GLY A 41 15.93 31.49 7.05
N ARG A 42 16.74 32.50 6.78
CA ARG A 42 16.26 33.86 6.55
C ARG A 42 16.70 34.35 5.18
N PRO A 43 15.86 35.12 4.48
CA PRO A 43 16.27 35.78 3.25
C PRO A 43 17.21 36.94 3.59
N VAL A 44 18.40 36.95 2.99
CA VAL A 44 19.39 38.03 3.09
C VAL A 44 19.80 38.39 1.67
N ASP A 45 19.53 39.64 1.26
CA ASP A 45 19.88 40.17 -0.06
C ASP A 45 19.39 39.33 -1.26
N GLY A 46 18.21 38.70 -1.12
CA GLY A 46 17.61 37.86 -2.17
C GLY A 46 18.11 36.40 -2.20
N GLU A 47 19.07 36.03 -1.36
CA GLU A 47 19.51 34.65 -1.13
C GLU A 47 19.04 34.12 0.23
N CYS A 48 19.06 32.80 0.40
CA CYS A 48 18.70 32.16 1.67
C CYS A 48 19.94 31.87 2.51
N GLU A 49 20.04 32.53 3.66
CA GLU A 49 21.00 32.17 4.71
C GLU A 49 20.39 31.07 5.57
N CYS A 50 20.88 29.84 5.39
CA CYS A 50 20.35 28.66 6.07
C CYS A 50 20.82 28.55 7.52
N GLU A 51 19.97 27.96 8.35
CA GLU A 51 20.34 27.54 9.70
C GLU A 51 21.47 26.49 9.66
N GLN A 52 22.22 26.34 10.76
CA GLN A 52 23.43 25.51 10.78
C GLN A 52 23.18 24.04 10.35
N GLU A 53 22.00 23.50 10.65
CA GLU A 53 21.59 22.12 10.31
C GLU A 53 21.00 21.95 8.91
N TYR A 54 20.84 23.03 8.13
CA TYR A 54 20.17 22.99 6.83
C TYR A 54 21.04 23.54 5.70
N ILE A 55 20.72 23.10 4.47
CA ILE A 55 21.39 23.51 3.24
C ILE A 55 20.43 23.39 2.05
N GLY A 56 20.87 23.83 0.87
CA GLY A 56 20.05 23.93 -0.34
C GLY A 56 19.76 25.39 -0.67
N ARG A 57 19.24 25.63 -1.87
CA ARG A 57 18.95 27.00 -2.35
C ARG A 57 17.88 27.67 -1.49
N HIS A 58 16.96 26.88 -0.93
CA HIS A 58 15.86 27.33 -0.09
C HIS A 58 15.94 26.73 1.32
N CYS A 59 17.11 26.22 1.73
CA CYS A 59 17.33 25.57 3.01
C CYS A 59 16.39 24.37 3.26
N GLU A 60 16.09 23.63 2.18
CA GLU A 60 15.14 22.51 2.18
C GLU A 60 15.77 21.18 2.64
N LYS A 61 17.09 21.03 2.55
CA LYS A 61 17.79 19.79 2.90
C LYS A 61 18.38 19.86 4.30
N LYS A 62 18.18 18.82 5.10
CA LYS A 62 18.79 18.69 6.42
C LYS A 62 20.16 18.02 6.33
N LYS A 63 21.12 18.47 7.13
CA LYS A 63 22.47 17.90 7.27
C LYS A 63 22.45 16.74 8.26
N HIS A 64 22.85 15.54 7.83
CA HIS A 64 22.85 14.32 8.65
C HIS A 64 24.25 13.89 9.09
N CYS A 65 24.87 14.73 9.90
CA CYS A 65 26.27 14.56 10.28
C CYS A 65 26.41 13.77 11.57
N ALA A 66 27.39 12.87 11.65
CA ALA A 66 27.55 11.95 12.77
C ALA A 66 27.92 12.64 14.09
N SER A 67 28.44 13.86 14.03
CA SER A 67 28.75 14.67 15.20
C SER A 67 28.29 16.12 15.02
N PHE A 68 28.25 16.87 16.12
CA PHE A 68 28.00 18.31 16.12
C PHE A 68 29.18 19.13 15.59
N ARG A 69 30.35 18.52 15.35
CA ARG A 69 31.51 19.21 14.79
C ARG A 69 31.26 19.55 13.32
N ARG A 70 31.74 20.72 12.90
CA ARG A 70 31.67 21.21 11.52
C ARG A 70 33.04 21.76 11.13
N TYR A 71 33.40 21.62 9.86
CA TYR A 71 34.56 22.32 9.30
C TYR A 71 34.25 23.82 9.16
N ARG A 72 35.27 24.63 8.84
CA ARG A 72 35.12 26.09 8.72
C ARG A 72 34.14 26.53 7.62
N ASN A 73 34.00 25.73 6.57
CA ASN A 73 33.01 25.93 5.50
C ASN A 73 31.60 25.43 5.87
N GLY A 74 31.40 24.90 7.08
CA GLY A 74 30.12 24.34 7.52
C GLY A 74 29.87 22.90 7.06
N SER A 75 30.83 22.26 6.37
CA SER A 75 30.76 20.85 5.97
C SER A 75 30.97 19.90 7.14
N CYS A 76 30.64 18.64 6.91
CA CYS A 76 30.62 17.64 7.98
C CYS A 76 31.87 16.74 7.98
N PRO A 77 32.47 16.49 9.17
CA PRO A 77 33.64 15.63 9.26
C PRO A 77 33.32 14.15 9.00
N SER A 78 32.10 13.73 9.30
CA SER A 78 31.58 12.40 8.99
C SER A 78 30.05 12.41 8.96
N CYS A 79 29.48 11.53 8.16
CA CYS A 79 28.03 11.36 8.01
C CYS A 79 27.51 10.21 8.87
N ILE A 80 26.25 10.31 9.27
CA ILE A 80 25.50 9.19 9.86
C ILE A 80 25.42 8.07 8.80
N PRO A 81 25.50 6.78 9.18
CA PRO A 81 25.35 5.68 8.22
C PRO A 81 24.08 5.83 7.36
N GLY A 82 24.22 5.63 6.06
CA GLY A 82 23.13 5.79 5.08
C GLY A 82 23.00 7.21 4.49
N TYR A 83 23.77 8.18 4.98
CA TYR A 83 23.85 9.52 4.40
C TYR A 83 25.24 9.81 3.83
N TYR A 84 25.29 10.64 2.79
CA TYR A 84 26.52 11.00 2.10
C TYR A 84 26.44 12.43 1.51
N GLY A 85 27.54 12.90 0.93
CA GLY A 85 27.71 14.29 0.48
C GLY A 85 28.67 15.09 1.38
N GLU A 86 29.00 16.32 0.97
CA GLU A 86 29.91 17.19 1.73
C GLU A 86 29.27 17.66 3.06
N TYR A 87 27.95 17.82 3.05
CA TYR A 87 27.15 18.24 4.20
C TYR A 87 26.24 17.12 4.73
N CYS A 88 26.42 15.88 4.24
CA CYS A 88 25.57 14.73 4.56
C CYS A 88 24.08 14.99 4.23
N GLU A 89 23.85 15.62 3.09
CA GLU A 89 22.57 16.10 2.59
C GLU A 89 21.92 15.16 1.56
N GLU A 90 22.57 14.04 1.24
CA GLU A 90 22.03 13.00 0.37
C GLU A 90 21.80 11.71 1.16
N ILE A 91 20.71 11.02 0.84
CA ILE A 91 20.29 9.78 1.49
C ILE A 91 20.40 8.63 0.50
N HIS A 92 20.98 7.52 0.93
CA HIS A 92 21.05 6.30 0.13
C HIS A 92 19.82 5.43 0.37
N CYS A 93 19.01 5.24 -0.68
CA CYS A 93 17.81 4.42 -0.65
C CYS A 93 18.10 3.03 -1.25
N VAL A 94 17.77 1.95 -0.55
CA VAL A 94 18.01 0.58 -1.03
C VAL A 94 16.96 0.14 -2.06
N HIS A 95 15.68 0.40 -1.77
CA HIS A 95 14.55 0.06 -2.64
C HIS A 95 13.62 1.27 -2.83
N GLY A 96 14.04 2.20 -3.69
CA GLY A 96 13.28 3.41 -4.01
C GLY A 96 14.19 4.55 -4.46
N GLU A 97 13.61 5.75 -4.53
CA GLU A 97 14.31 6.94 -5.00
C GLU A 97 14.38 8.03 -3.91
N PRO A 98 15.46 8.85 -3.87
CA PRO A 98 15.53 9.97 -2.96
C PRO A 98 14.59 11.10 -3.39
N SER A 99 13.85 11.67 -2.44
CA SER A 99 12.95 12.79 -2.72
C SER A 99 13.73 14.05 -3.07
N ARG A 100 13.18 14.89 -3.96
CA ARG A 100 13.83 16.14 -4.38
C ARG A 100 13.70 17.27 -3.36
N MET A 101 12.66 17.21 -2.52
CA MET A 101 12.28 18.31 -1.62
C MET A 101 12.81 18.12 -0.19
N GLU A 102 13.10 16.88 0.21
CA GLU A 102 13.53 16.53 1.56
C GLU A 102 14.60 15.42 1.52
N THR A 103 15.40 15.29 2.58
CA THR A 103 16.32 14.16 2.78
C THR A 103 15.62 12.88 3.23
N LYS A 104 14.69 12.38 2.39
CA LYS A 104 13.92 11.15 2.64
C LYS A 104 13.85 10.29 1.38
N CYS A 105 13.71 8.98 1.59
CA CYS A 105 13.47 8.03 0.52
C CYS A 105 11.97 7.84 0.26
N GLU A 106 11.61 7.82 -1.03
CA GLU A 106 10.30 7.38 -1.51
C GLU A 106 10.41 5.89 -1.83
N CYS A 107 9.98 5.06 -0.87
CA CYS A 107 10.14 3.60 -0.96
C CYS A 107 9.16 2.96 -1.93
N GLU A 108 9.64 1.94 -2.64
CA GLU A 108 8.79 1.05 -3.43
C GLU A 108 8.01 0.09 -2.53
N GLU A 109 6.71 -0.10 -2.78
CA GLU A 109 5.93 -1.11 -2.06
C GLU A 109 6.46 -2.52 -2.40
N PRO A 110 6.63 -3.44 -1.41
CA PRO A 110 6.18 -3.36 -0.01
C PRO A 110 7.26 -2.89 0.99
N TYR A 111 8.40 -2.39 0.53
CA TYR A 111 9.52 -1.96 1.37
C TYR A 111 9.20 -0.71 2.20
N SER A 112 9.98 -0.50 3.25
CA SER A 112 9.73 0.52 4.27
C SER A 112 11.00 0.88 5.04
N GLY A 113 10.89 1.79 6.00
CA GLY A 113 12.02 2.31 6.77
C GLY A 113 12.58 3.60 6.16
N THR A 114 13.52 4.24 6.87
CA THR A 114 14.13 5.50 6.44
C THR A 114 14.95 5.34 5.15
N PHE A 115 15.57 4.17 4.96
CA PHE A 115 16.42 3.84 3.81
C PHE A 115 15.79 2.80 2.88
N CYS A 116 14.51 2.47 3.08
CA CYS A 116 13.77 1.47 2.29
C CYS A 116 14.37 0.05 2.32
N ASP A 117 14.98 -0.33 3.45
CA ASP A 117 15.61 -1.61 3.69
C ASP A 117 14.75 -2.55 4.55
N GLU A 118 13.71 -2.04 5.21
CA GLU A 118 12.83 -2.82 6.07
C GLU A 118 11.72 -3.50 5.28
N LEU A 119 11.63 -4.82 5.39
CA LEU A 119 10.55 -5.64 4.83
C LEU A 119 9.78 -6.32 5.96
N SER A 120 8.56 -5.84 6.23
CA SER A 120 7.69 -6.45 7.25
C SER A 120 6.68 -7.42 6.64
N THR A 121 6.50 -8.57 7.30
CA THR A 121 5.52 -9.59 6.87
C THR A 121 4.11 -9.01 6.75
N LYS A 122 3.72 -8.13 7.68
CA LYS A 122 2.42 -7.43 7.63
C LYS A 122 2.24 -6.62 6.35
N ARG A 123 3.26 -5.85 5.93
CA ARG A 123 3.20 -5.06 4.69
C ARG A 123 3.21 -5.95 3.45
N VAL A 124 4.03 -7.00 3.45
CA VAL A 124 4.05 -7.99 2.37
C VAL A 124 2.66 -8.63 2.20
N TYR A 125 2.07 -9.13 3.28
CA TYR A 125 0.74 -9.72 3.24
C TYR A 125 -0.34 -8.70 2.84
N SER A 126 -0.28 -7.47 3.36
CA SER A 126 -1.22 -6.41 2.97
C SER A 126 -1.11 -6.05 1.49
N TYR A 127 0.11 -5.91 0.97
CA TYR A 127 0.39 -5.62 -0.44
C TYR A 127 -0.13 -6.73 -1.37
N TYR A 128 0.25 -7.98 -1.09
CA TYR A 128 -0.20 -9.11 -1.90
C TYR A 128 -1.71 -9.34 -1.76
N ASN A 129 -2.30 -9.23 -0.57
CA ASN A 129 -3.75 -9.35 -0.42
C ASN A 129 -4.46 -8.26 -1.23
N ARG A 130 -4.04 -6.99 -1.14
CA ARG A 130 -4.59 -5.90 -1.95
C ARG A 130 -4.44 -6.17 -3.45
N ARG A 131 -3.30 -6.69 -3.88
CA ARG A 131 -3.01 -7.04 -5.28
C ARG A 131 -3.83 -8.23 -5.77
N VAL A 132 -4.07 -9.22 -4.92
CA VAL A 132 -4.95 -10.37 -5.19
C VAL A 132 -6.41 -9.94 -5.23
N TYR A 133 -6.84 -9.01 -4.35
CA TYR A 133 -8.16 -8.36 -4.46
C TYR A 133 -8.32 -7.64 -5.80
N TRP A 134 -7.25 -7.02 -6.32
CA TRP A 134 -7.21 -6.43 -7.66
C TRP A 134 -7.29 -7.46 -8.79
N LEU A 135 -6.67 -8.63 -8.61
CA LEU A 135 -6.85 -9.79 -9.52
C LEU A 135 -8.27 -10.38 -9.47
N GLY A 136 -9.10 -9.99 -8.49
CA GLY A 136 -10.52 -10.24 -8.48
C GLY A 136 -10.90 -11.73 -8.52
N PRO A 137 -12.11 -12.08 -9.01
CA PRO A 137 -12.58 -13.47 -9.06
C PRO A 137 -11.80 -14.37 -10.02
N LEU A 138 -10.78 -13.88 -10.75
CA LEU A 138 -9.97 -14.72 -11.66
C LEU A 138 -9.24 -15.84 -10.92
N GLY A 139 -8.84 -15.61 -9.67
CA GLY A 139 -8.32 -16.67 -8.80
C GLY A 139 -9.37 -17.75 -8.51
N ALA A 140 -10.62 -17.35 -8.20
CA ALA A 140 -11.73 -18.28 -8.00
C ALA A 140 -12.14 -18.99 -9.31
N LEU A 141 -12.08 -18.31 -10.45
CA LEU A 141 -12.34 -18.88 -11.78
C LEU A 141 -11.34 -20.00 -12.12
N SER A 142 -10.10 -19.95 -11.63
CA SER A 142 -9.13 -21.04 -11.81
C SER A 142 -9.47 -22.31 -11.00
N LEU A 143 -10.22 -22.18 -9.90
CA LEU A 143 -10.69 -23.31 -9.09
C LEU A 143 -11.94 -23.98 -9.70
N ILE A 144 -12.72 -23.27 -10.51
CA ILE A 144 -13.94 -23.80 -11.14
C ILE A 144 -13.65 -25.03 -12.03
N PRO A 145 -12.64 -25.05 -12.93
CA PRO A 145 -12.29 -26.22 -13.72
C PRO A 145 -11.92 -27.42 -12.86
N MET A 146 -11.17 -27.22 -11.77
CA MET A 146 -10.78 -28.30 -10.86
C MET A 146 -12.00 -28.87 -10.12
N CYS A 147 -12.90 -28.01 -9.65
CA CYS A 147 -14.16 -28.42 -9.03
C CYS A 147 -15.07 -29.17 -10.02
N ALA A 148 -15.17 -28.71 -11.27
CA ALA A 148 -15.96 -29.36 -12.32
C ALA A 148 -15.40 -30.74 -12.68
N LEU A 149 -14.07 -30.87 -12.82
CA LEU A 149 -13.41 -32.16 -13.04
C LEU A 149 -13.62 -33.11 -11.86
N TYR A 150 -13.51 -32.62 -10.63
CA TYR A 150 -13.76 -33.41 -9.42
C TYR A 150 -15.20 -33.93 -9.36
N MET A 151 -16.20 -33.06 -9.55
CA MET A 151 -17.61 -33.45 -9.59
C MET A 151 -17.91 -34.42 -10.74
N GLY A 152 -17.31 -34.23 -11.91
CA GLY A 152 -17.42 -35.16 -13.04
C GLY A 152 -16.87 -36.55 -12.73
N CYS A 153 -15.74 -36.63 -12.01
CA CYS A 153 -15.16 -37.90 -11.59
C CYS A 153 -16.06 -38.64 -10.58
N GLU A 154 -16.58 -37.93 -9.59
CA GLU A 154 -17.57 -38.44 -8.61
C GLU A 154 -18.82 -39.00 -9.31
N TYR A 155 -19.37 -38.25 -10.27
CA TYR A 155 -20.56 -38.65 -11.03
C TYR A 155 -20.31 -39.93 -11.83
N MET A 156 -19.21 -40.00 -12.56
CA MET A 156 -18.83 -41.19 -13.34
C MET A 156 -18.49 -42.40 -12.45
N ALA A 157 -17.95 -42.18 -11.25
CA ALA A 157 -17.72 -43.25 -10.27
C ALA A 157 -19.05 -43.83 -9.73
N LYS A 158 -20.01 -42.96 -9.39
CA LYS A 158 -21.36 -43.38 -8.95
C LYS A 158 -22.10 -44.15 -10.05
N LYS A 159 -22.08 -43.65 -11.28
CA LYS A 159 -22.70 -44.34 -12.44
C LYS A 159 -22.15 -45.75 -12.64
N ARG A 160 -20.82 -45.93 -12.56
CA ARG A 160 -20.18 -47.26 -12.66
C ARG A 160 -20.56 -48.17 -11.49
N ARG A 161 -20.74 -47.63 -10.28
CA ARG A 161 -21.19 -48.41 -9.12
C ARG A 161 -22.61 -48.94 -9.31
N VAL A 162 -23.53 -48.10 -9.77
CA VAL A 162 -24.93 -48.51 -10.02
C VAL A 162 -24.98 -49.62 -11.09
N LYS A 163 -24.27 -49.44 -12.21
CA LYS A 163 -24.22 -50.46 -13.28
C LYS A 163 -23.73 -51.83 -12.78
N ARG A 164 -22.64 -51.87 -12.00
CA ARG A 164 -22.13 -53.14 -11.43
C ARG A 164 -23.13 -53.80 -10.48
N VAL A 165 -23.82 -53.01 -9.65
CA VAL A 165 -24.82 -53.55 -8.72
C VAL A 165 -26.06 -54.04 -9.48
N GLY A 166 -26.48 -53.33 -10.54
CA GLY A 166 -27.58 -53.76 -11.40
C GLY A 166 -27.30 -55.09 -12.10
N GLU A 167 -26.12 -55.24 -12.72
CA GLU A 167 -25.69 -56.49 -13.36
C GLU A 167 -25.61 -57.67 -12.36
N MET A 168 -25.21 -57.41 -11.09
CA MET A 168 -25.22 -58.44 -10.04
C MET A 168 -26.64 -58.84 -9.59
N LEU A 169 -27.61 -57.94 -9.66
CA LEU A 169 -29.00 -58.19 -9.28
C LEU A 169 -29.80 -58.89 -10.39
N ASP A 170 -29.54 -58.55 -11.65
CA ASP A 170 -30.15 -59.19 -12.83
C ASP A 170 -29.74 -60.68 -12.93
N GLY A 171 -28.47 -60.99 -12.60
CA GLY A 171 -27.98 -62.37 -12.49
C GLY A 171 -28.67 -63.21 -11.40
N GLN A 172 -29.43 -62.60 -10.49
CA GLN A 172 -30.25 -63.28 -9.47
C GLN A 172 -31.72 -63.42 -9.87
N ASN A 173 -32.08 -63.14 -11.14
CA ASN A 173 -33.44 -63.26 -11.70
C ASN A 173 -34.49 -62.37 -11.03
N ILE A 174 -34.07 -61.23 -10.47
CA ILE A 174 -34.96 -60.18 -9.94
C ILE A 174 -34.95 -59.05 -10.97
N THR A 175 -36.03 -58.88 -11.72
CA THR A 175 -36.19 -57.77 -12.66
C THR A 175 -36.36 -56.46 -11.89
N VAL A 176 -35.24 -55.79 -11.58
CA VAL A 176 -35.22 -54.50 -10.89
C VAL A 176 -35.07 -53.38 -11.91
N ASP A 177 -36.03 -52.46 -11.90
CA ASP A 177 -36.05 -51.27 -12.75
C ASP A 177 -34.87 -50.32 -12.39
N GLU A 178 -34.16 -49.81 -13.41
CA GLU A 178 -32.90 -49.07 -13.26
C GLU A 178 -33.12 -47.76 -12.46
N GLU A 179 -34.29 -47.14 -12.58
CA GLU A 179 -34.68 -45.93 -11.84
C GLU A 179 -34.87 -46.19 -10.34
N VAL A 180 -35.47 -47.32 -9.97
CA VAL A 180 -35.71 -47.68 -8.55
C VAL A 180 -34.38 -47.99 -7.87
N LEU A 181 -33.46 -48.65 -8.56
CA LEU A 181 -32.12 -48.94 -8.05
C LEU A 181 -31.32 -47.65 -7.81
N HIS A 182 -31.39 -46.70 -8.73
CA HIS A 182 -30.74 -45.41 -8.57
C HIS A 182 -31.28 -44.66 -7.34
N HIS A 183 -32.60 -44.68 -7.13
CA HIS A 183 -33.25 -44.00 -6.00
C HIS A 183 -32.94 -44.64 -4.63
N LEU A 184 -32.78 -45.96 -4.58
CA LEU A 184 -32.40 -46.68 -3.36
C LEU A 184 -30.93 -46.42 -2.99
N LEU A 185 -30.04 -46.35 -3.98
CA LEU A 185 -28.61 -46.13 -3.76
C LEU A 185 -28.29 -44.67 -3.40
N THR A 186 -29.00 -43.69 -3.96
CA THR A 186 -28.85 -42.28 -3.55
C THR A 186 -29.36 -42.02 -2.15
N LYS A 187 -30.52 -42.59 -1.77
CA LYS A 187 -31.08 -42.48 -0.42
C LYS A 187 -30.16 -43.07 0.66
N LYS A 188 -29.52 -44.21 0.38
CA LYS A 188 -28.57 -44.83 1.32
C LYS A 188 -27.27 -44.05 1.50
N VAL A 189 -26.89 -43.20 0.53
CA VAL A 189 -25.69 -42.35 0.59
C VAL A 189 -25.95 -41.05 1.35
N SER A 190 -27.20 -40.58 1.43
CA SER A 190 -27.58 -39.39 2.21
C SER A 190 -27.79 -39.63 3.71
N GLU A 191 -27.85 -40.89 4.16
CA GLU A 191 -28.04 -41.29 5.56
C GLU A 191 -26.70 -41.60 6.28
N VAL A 192 -25.56 -41.42 5.61
CA VAL A 192 -24.20 -41.56 6.16
C VAL A 192 -23.53 -40.19 6.20
#